data_AF-A0A820R1H2-F1
#
_entry.id   AF-A0A820R1H2-F1
#
_cell.length_a   1.000
_cell.length_b   1.000
_cell.length_c   1.000
_cell.angle_alpha   90.00
_cell.angle_beta   90.00
_cell.angle_gamma   90.00
#
_symmetry.space_group_name_H-M   'P 1'
#
loop_
_entity.id
_entity.type
_entity.pdbx_description
1 polymer ?
#
loop_
_entity_poly.entity_id
_entity_poly.type
_entity_poly.pdbx_seq_one_letter_code
_entity_poly.pdbx_strand_id
1 'polypeptide(L)'
;CGIGLKNVFNGGLYSGNPLLLYNLTKLDSNIILSPLTNFMTNFQTRSPSLNYHFSCGVQGRVRQIEQSFSLTTILLASQSNQGINKIVNQWGKLMLQYYGKQHINQHDNFHDDFYISKLGYYTDTGAYYWYHTESNLTYEQTFINLKEYHLKQQIPVQY
;
A
#
# COMPACT_ATOMS: atom_id res chain seq x y z
N CYS A 1 12.10 27.30 9.74
CA CYS A 1 11.83 26.30 10.78
C CYS A 1 10.75 25.36 10.25
N GLY A 2 11.13 24.21 9.68
CA GLY A 2 10.16 23.25 9.11
C GLY A 2 9.68 22.30 10.20
N ILE A 3 8.38 22.33 10.52
CA ILE A 3 7.78 21.35 11.42
C ILE A 3 7.64 20.05 10.61
N GLY A 4 8.48 19.06 10.91
CA GLY A 4 8.37 17.73 10.32
C GLY A 4 7.04 17.07 10.72
N LEU A 5 6.46 16.28 9.80
CA LEU A 5 5.16 15.61 9.93
C LEU A 5 5.17 14.43 10.91
N LYS A 6 5.76 14.60 12.09
CA LYS A 6 6.03 13.54 13.08
C LYS A 6 4.77 12.95 13.72
N ASN A 7 3.66 13.69 13.74
CA ASN A 7 2.45 13.36 14.50
C ASN A 7 1.21 13.11 13.61
N VAL A 8 1.42 12.89 12.31
CA VAL A 8 0.39 13.05 11.29
C VAL A 8 0.10 11.70 10.60
N PHE A 9 -0.49 10.78 11.37
CA PHE A 9 -0.92 9.42 10.96
C PHE A 9 0.21 8.37 10.87
N ASN A 10 0.03 7.24 11.58
CA ASN A 10 0.85 6.03 11.42
C ASN A 10 0.32 5.21 10.22
N GLY A 11 0.54 5.68 9.00
CA GLY A 11 0.44 4.82 7.81
C GLY A 11 1.61 3.83 7.76
N GLY A 12 1.38 2.62 7.24
CA GLY A 12 2.29 1.47 7.31
C GLY A 12 3.79 1.76 7.10
N LEU A 13 4.62 1.02 7.85
CA LEU A 13 6.09 1.11 8.09
C LEU A 13 6.88 2.26 7.42
N TYR A 14 6.39 3.50 7.62
CA TYR A 14 7.10 4.77 7.82
C TYR A 14 7.27 5.80 6.69
N SER A 15 7.05 5.53 5.40
CA SER A 15 6.75 6.54 4.34
C SER A 15 6.59 5.87 2.97
N GLY A 16 6.27 6.63 1.93
CA GLY A 16 6.40 6.17 0.53
C GLY A 16 5.13 5.60 -0.11
N ASN A 17 4.05 5.47 0.65
CA ASN A 17 2.81 4.89 0.15
C ASN A 17 1.94 5.93 -0.56
N PRO A 18 1.35 5.60 -1.72
CA PRO A 18 0.37 6.46 -2.35
C PRO A 18 -0.87 6.64 -1.45
N LEU A 19 -1.32 7.88 -1.28
CA LEU A 19 -2.59 8.22 -0.65
C LEU A 19 -3.69 8.24 -1.72
N LEU A 20 -4.52 7.20 -1.74
CA LEU A 20 -5.71 7.10 -2.58
C LEU A 20 -6.93 7.62 -1.82
N LEU A 21 -7.66 8.53 -2.44
CA LEU A 21 -8.95 9.03 -1.98
C LEU A 21 -10.00 8.68 -3.00
N TYR A 22 -11.14 8.18 -2.54
CA TYR A 22 -12.24 7.82 -3.42
C TYR A 22 -13.58 8.14 -2.77
N ASN A 23 -14.60 8.33 -3.60
CA ASN A 23 -15.97 8.47 -3.14
C ASN A 23 -16.51 7.08 -2.73
N LEU A 24 -16.80 6.88 -1.45
CA LEU A 24 -17.33 5.60 -0.94
C LEU A 24 -18.69 5.21 -1.53
N THR A 25 -19.53 6.20 -1.88
CA THR A 25 -20.89 5.95 -2.37
C THR A 25 -20.92 5.67 -3.86
N LYS A 26 -20.11 6.39 -4.64
CA LYS A 26 -20.14 6.33 -6.11
C LYS A 26 -18.94 5.60 -6.74
N LEU A 27 -17.85 5.42 -5.99
CA LEU A 27 -16.59 4.78 -6.43
C LEU A 27 -15.99 5.42 -7.70
N ASP A 28 -16.27 6.70 -7.96
CA ASP A 28 -16.17 7.33 -9.26
C ASP A 28 -15.10 8.44 -9.35
N SER A 29 -15.01 9.28 -8.31
CA SER A 29 -14.02 10.35 -8.15
C SER A 29 -12.86 9.85 -7.32
N ASN A 30 -11.70 9.73 -7.96
CA ASN A 30 -10.51 9.19 -7.34
C ASN A 30 -9.34 10.16 -7.48
N ILE A 31 -8.61 10.35 -6.40
CA ILE A 31 -7.38 11.15 -6.36
C ILE A 31 -6.27 10.29 -5.77
N ILE A 32 -5.13 10.23 -6.42
CA ILE A 32 -3.91 9.62 -5.89
C ILE A 32 -2.87 10.73 -5.68
N LEU A 33 -2.42 10.89 -4.44
CA LEU A 33 -1.24 11.68 -4.09
C LEU A 33 -0.12 10.70 -3.72
N SER A 34 0.99 10.70 -4.45
CA SER A 34 2.04 9.69 -4.30
C SER A 34 3.43 10.32 -4.38
N PRO A 35 4.46 9.75 -3.74
CA PRO A 35 5.82 10.09 -4.10
C PRO A 35 6.05 9.77 -5.57
N LEU A 36 6.73 10.67 -6.27
CA LEU A 36 7.34 10.35 -7.56
C LEU A 36 8.79 9.94 -7.38
N THR A 37 9.49 10.55 -6.42
CA THR A 37 10.89 10.25 -6.06
C THR A 37 11.05 10.09 -4.56
N ASN A 38 12.17 9.48 -4.16
CA ASN A 38 12.59 9.37 -2.76
C ASN A 38 11.53 8.71 -1.84
N PHE A 39 10.88 7.63 -2.29
CA PHE A 39 9.77 6.94 -1.60
C PHE A 39 10.02 6.70 -0.10
N MET A 40 11.22 6.26 0.27
CA MET A 40 11.58 5.97 1.67
C MET A 40 11.73 7.22 2.55
N THR A 41 11.60 8.42 1.99
CA THR A 41 11.65 9.68 2.73
C THR A 41 10.48 10.61 2.41
N ASN A 42 9.80 10.40 1.29
CA ASN A 42 8.67 11.19 0.87
C ASN A 42 7.36 10.62 1.45
N PHE A 43 6.57 11.49 2.03
CA PHE A 43 5.38 11.17 2.80
C PHE A 43 4.18 11.96 2.30
N GLN A 44 2.99 11.37 2.38
CA GLN A 44 1.70 11.97 2.04
C GLN A 44 0.73 11.68 3.18
N THR A 45 -0.06 12.67 3.57
CA THR A 45 -0.99 12.50 4.68
C THR A 45 -2.16 13.47 4.61
N ARG A 46 -3.18 13.10 5.38
CA ARG A 46 -4.31 13.94 5.76
C ARG A 46 -4.62 13.61 7.22
N SER A 47 -4.08 14.39 8.18
CA SER A 47 -4.42 14.17 9.60
C SER A 47 -5.02 15.39 10.29
N PRO A 48 -5.73 15.15 11.41
CA PRO A 48 -6.33 16.20 12.22
C PRO A 48 -5.32 17.28 12.65
N SER A 49 -4.07 16.90 12.91
CA SER A 49 -3.00 17.83 13.32
C SER A 49 -2.61 18.85 12.25
N LEU A 50 -3.02 18.62 10.99
CA LEU A 50 -2.86 19.56 9.88
C LEU A 50 -4.20 20.13 9.43
N ASN A 51 -5.19 20.20 10.32
CA ASN A 51 -6.56 20.62 9.98
C ASN A 51 -7.17 19.82 8.82
N TYR A 52 -6.77 18.55 8.69
CA TYR A 52 -7.16 17.67 7.58
C TYR A 52 -6.79 18.20 6.18
N HIS A 53 -5.80 19.08 6.09
CA HIS A 53 -5.22 19.48 4.81
C HIS A 53 -4.43 18.33 4.20
N PHE A 54 -4.48 18.22 2.88
CA PHE A 54 -3.57 17.35 2.14
C PHE A 54 -2.16 17.89 2.24
N SER A 55 -1.24 17.05 2.69
CA SER A 55 0.15 17.44 2.87
C SER A 55 1.07 16.37 2.32
N CYS A 56 2.16 16.82 1.73
CA CYS A 56 3.25 15.95 1.32
C CYS A 56 4.60 16.59 1.65
N GLY A 57 5.65 15.79 1.74
CA GLY A 57 6.99 16.28 2.02
C GLY A 57 7.91 15.24 2.63
N VAL A 58 8.97 15.71 3.28
CA VAL A 58 9.97 14.84 3.91
C VAL A 58 9.44 14.29 5.24
N GLN A 59 9.64 13.00 5.48
CA GLN A 59 9.27 12.36 6.73
C GLN A 59 10.05 12.98 7.90
N GLY A 60 9.38 13.12 9.06
CA GLY A 60 9.96 13.78 10.23
C GLY A 60 11.15 13.04 10.89
N ARG A 61 11.52 11.84 10.41
CA ARG A 61 12.69 11.09 10.88
C ARG A 61 13.99 11.46 10.16
N VAL A 62 13.91 12.15 9.01
CA VAL A 62 15.10 12.66 8.32
C VAL A 62 15.73 13.75 9.19
N ARG A 63 16.97 13.52 9.64
CA ARG A 63 17.69 14.45 10.53
C ARG A 63 18.50 15.50 9.79
N GLN A 64 18.90 15.20 8.57
CA GLN A 64 19.72 16.06 7.74
C GLN A 64 19.26 15.92 6.28
N ILE A 65 19.18 17.05 5.59
CA ILE A 65 18.86 17.12 4.17
C ILE A 65 20.08 17.74 3.48
N GLU A 66 20.65 17.03 2.51
CA GLU A 66 21.75 17.54 1.73
C GLU A 66 21.30 18.69 0.82
N GLN A 67 22.21 19.60 0.47
CA GLN A 67 21.88 20.78 -0.33
C GLN A 67 21.36 20.44 -1.73
N SER A 68 21.73 19.27 -2.27
CA SER A 68 21.29 18.74 -3.56
C SER A 68 20.01 17.89 -3.49
N PHE A 69 19.45 17.65 -2.31
CA PHE A 69 18.28 16.79 -2.15
C PHE A 69 17.05 17.43 -2.80
N SER A 70 16.36 16.66 -3.65
CA SER A 70 15.10 17.06 -4.25
C SER A 70 14.03 15.99 -4.03
N LEU A 71 12.79 16.41 -3.86
CA LEU A 71 11.65 15.53 -3.64
C LEU A 71 10.54 15.94 -4.59
N THR A 72 9.98 14.95 -5.30
CA THR A 72 8.89 15.17 -6.23
C THR A 72 7.72 14.30 -5.83
N THR A 73 6.53 14.89 -5.85
CA THR A 73 5.25 14.24 -5.55
C THR A 73 4.36 14.39 -6.77
N ILE A 74 3.62 13.35 -7.09
CA ILE A 74 2.65 13.34 -8.17
C ILE A 74 1.22 13.36 -7.60
N LEU A 75 0.37 14.18 -8.20
CA LEU A 75 -1.06 14.21 -7.96
C LEU A 75 -1.78 13.79 -9.23
N LEU A 76 -2.57 12.72 -9.14
CA LEU A 76 -3.41 12.22 -10.23
C LEU A 76 -4.86 12.30 -9.80
N ALA A 77 -5.70 12.78 -10.70
CA ALA A 77 -7.15 12.80 -10.52
C ALA A 77 -7.81 12.09 -11.69
N SER A 78 -8.76 11.19 -11.39
CA SER A 78 -9.57 10.57 -12.43
C SER A 78 -10.76 11.45 -12.77
N GLN A 79 -11.20 11.35 -14.02
CA GLN A 79 -12.55 11.78 -14.39
C GLN A 79 -13.58 10.96 -13.61
N SER A 80 -14.78 11.52 -13.41
CA SER A 80 -15.89 10.80 -12.81
C SER A 80 -16.22 9.53 -13.63
N ASN A 81 -16.68 8.50 -12.93
CA ASN A 81 -17.14 7.20 -13.44
C ASN A 81 -16.05 6.28 -14.01
N GLN A 82 -14.78 6.48 -13.64
CA GLN A 82 -13.68 5.67 -14.16
C GLN A 82 -13.24 4.51 -13.26
N GLY A 83 -13.77 4.44 -12.04
CA GLY A 83 -13.46 3.38 -11.07
C GLY A 83 -12.04 3.46 -10.50
N ILE A 84 -11.86 2.93 -9.29
CA ILE A 84 -10.58 2.97 -8.56
C ILE A 84 -9.46 2.27 -9.36
N ASN A 85 -9.75 1.12 -9.97
CA ASN A 85 -8.74 0.33 -10.68
C ASN A 85 -8.12 1.09 -11.85
N LYS A 86 -8.87 1.95 -12.53
CA LYS A 86 -8.38 2.69 -13.70
C LYS A 86 -7.34 3.73 -13.31
N ILE A 87 -7.58 4.50 -12.25
CA ILE A 87 -6.61 5.50 -11.78
C ILE A 87 -5.36 4.84 -11.20
N VAL A 88 -5.50 3.70 -10.50
CA VAL A 88 -4.36 2.95 -9.96
C VAL A 88 -3.50 2.39 -11.09
N ASN A 89 -4.11 1.84 -12.14
CA ASN A 89 -3.39 1.38 -13.33
C ASN A 89 -2.69 2.53 -14.08
N GLN A 90 -3.34 3.69 -14.19
CA GLN A 90 -2.72 4.87 -14.79
C GLN A 90 -1.53 5.37 -13.97
N TRP A 91 -1.68 5.43 -12.65
CA TRP A 91 -0.58 5.75 -11.74
C TRP A 91 0.58 4.78 -11.92
N GLY A 92 0.35 3.46 -11.89
CA GLY A 92 1.39 2.46 -12.08
C GLY A 92 2.11 2.60 -13.42
N LYS A 93 1.39 2.84 -14.52
CA LYS A 93 1.97 3.09 -15.85
C LYS A 93 2.84 4.34 -15.87
N LEU A 94 2.39 5.44 -15.25
CA LEU A 94 3.17 6.67 -15.16
C LEU A 94 4.46 6.48 -14.35
N MET A 95 4.40 5.73 -13.24
CA MET A 95 5.57 5.40 -12.45
C MET A 95 6.59 4.59 -13.27
N LEU A 96 6.12 3.56 -13.97
CA LEU A 96 6.98 2.75 -14.84
C LEU A 96 7.61 3.60 -15.95
N GLN A 97 6.82 4.44 -16.62
CA GLN A 97 7.29 5.33 -17.68
C GLN A 97 8.34 6.33 -17.15
N TYR A 98 8.09 6.97 -16.01
CA TYR A 98 9.02 7.93 -15.40
C TYR A 98 10.38 7.30 -15.07
N TYR A 99 10.38 6.05 -14.61
CA TYR A 99 11.60 5.30 -14.28
C TYR A 99 12.19 4.51 -15.45
N GLY A 100 11.64 4.62 -16.66
CA GLY A 100 12.10 3.84 -17.83
C GLY A 100 11.94 2.33 -17.65
N LYS A 101 11.02 1.89 -16.77
CA LYS A 101 10.74 0.48 -16.52
C LYS A 101 9.61 0.02 -17.42
N GLN A 102 9.68 -1.22 -17.87
CA GLN A 102 8.58 -1.84 -18.58
C GLN A 102 7.62 -2.50 -17.60
N HIS A 103 6.33 -2.46 -17.94
CA HIS A 103 5.36 -3.30 -17.25
C HIS A 103 5.73 -4.76 -17.53
N ILE A 104 5.72 -5.61 -16.50
CA ILE A 104 5.89 -7.05 -16.68
C ILE A 104 4.62 -7.54 -17.38
N ASN A 105 4.67 -7.64 -18.70
CA ASN A 105 3.54 -8.10 -19.51
C ASN A 105 3.46 -9.63 -19.39
N GLN A 106 2.58 -10.10 -18.51
CA GLN A 106 1.71 -11.30 -18.61
C GLN A 106 2.15 -12.61 -19.32
N HIS A 107 3.42 -12.92 -19.60
CA HIS A 107 3.72 -14.24 -20.18
C HIS A 107 4.66 -15.15 -19.40
N ASP A 108 5.83 -14.70 -18.93
CA ASP A 108 6.77 -15.75 -18.51
C ASP A 108 6.87 -15.98 -16.99
N ASN A 109 6.43 -15.08 -16.10
CA ASN A 109 6.70 -15.26 -14.66
C ASN A 109 5.74 -14.59 -13.64
N PHE A 110 4.63 -13.95 -14.01
CA PHE A 110 3.80 -13.28 -12.97
C PHE A 110 3.17 -14.28 -11.98
N HIS A 111 2.74 -15.43 -12.48
CA HIS A 111 2.25 -16.53 -11.64
C HIS A 111 3.38 -17.37 -11.02
N ASP A 112 4.63 -17.15 -11.43
CA ASP A 112 5.82 -17.85 -10.93
C ASP A 112 6.68 -16.97 -10.02
N ASP A 113 6.33 -15.68 -9.86
CA ASP A 113 7.00 -14.79 -8.95
C ASP A 113 6.72 -15.23 -7.52
N PHE A 114 7.78 -15.66 -6.84
CA PHE A 114 7.72 -16.23 -5.49
C PHE A 114 6.99 -15.32 -4.49
N TYR A 115 7.09 -14.00 -4.62
CA TYR A 115 6.55 -13.06 -3.63
C TYR A 115 5.10 -12.65 -3.91
N ILE A 116 4.65 -12.64 -5.17
CA ILE A 116 3.32 -12.10 -5.55
C ILE A 116 2.38 -13.14 -6.18
N SER A 117 2.85 -14.35 -6.46
CA SER A 117 2.01 -15.43 -7.00
C SER A 117 1.12 -16.09 -5.94
N LYS A 118 1.43 -15.89 -4.66
CA LYS A 118 0.75 -16.50 -3.51
C LYS A 118 0.29 -15.45 -2.52
N LEU A 119 -0.76 -15.77 -1.77
CA LEU A 119 -1.22 -15.00 -0.64
C LEU A 119 -0.29 -15.26 0.56
N GLY A 120 0.41 -14.22 1.01
CA GLY A 120 1.16 -14.26 2.26
C GLY A 120 0.23 -14.35 3.48
N TYR A 121 0.61 -15.13 4.49
CA TYR A 121 -0.08 -15.19 5.77
C TYR A 121 0.91 -15.00 6.93
N TYR A 122 0.49 -14.28 7.97
CA TYR A 122 1.32 -13.94 9.13
C TYR A 122 0.70 -14.47 10.42
N THR A 123 1.32 -15.45 11.05
CA THR A 123 0.78 -16.13 12.24
C THR A 123 1.13 -15.42 13.56
N ASP A 124 1.23 -14.09 13.54
CA ASP A 124 1.70 -13.33 14.70
C ASP A 124 0.63 -13.14 15.79
N THR A 125 1.05 -12.59 16.93
CA THR A 125 0.21 -12.26 18.09
C THR A 125 -0.80 -11.12 17.85
N GLY A 126 -1.01 -10.70 16.60
CA GLY A 126 -2.00 -9.70 16.19
C GLY A 126 -3.05 -10.23 15.23
N ALA A 127 -2.87 -11.44 14.70
CA ALA A 127 -3.77 -12.01 13.71
C ALA A 127 -5.11 -12.47 14.34
N TYR A 128 -6.20 -12.38 13.58
CA TYR A 128 -7.56 -12.67 14.07
C TYR A 128 -7.68 -14.05 14.72
N TYR A 129 -7.11 -15.07 14.08
CA TYR A 129 -7.09 -16.47 14.52
C TYR A 129 -6.19 -16.75 15.72
N TRP A 130 -5.37 -15.79 16.16
CA TRP A 130 -4.65 -15.86 17.42
C TRP A 130 -5.60 -15.74 18.62
N TYR A 131 -6.66 -14.95 18.49
CA TYR A 131 -7.65 -14.70 19.55
C TYR A 131 -8.99 -15.41 19.33
N HIS A 132 -9.26 -15.85 18.10
CA HIS A 132 -10.50 -16.48 17.70
C HIS A 132 -10.20 -17.76 16.94
N THR A 133 -9.94 -18.83 17.69
CA THR A 133 -9.85 -20.17 17.11
C THR A 133 -11.22 -20.61 16.62
N GLU A 134 -11.24 -21.55 15.68
CA GLU A 134 -12.50 -22.18 15.27
C GLU A 134 -13.19 -22.82 16.47
N SER A 135 -14.51 -22.82 16.46
CA SER A 135 -15.30 -23.22 17.63
C SER A 135 -14.94 -24.63 18.09
N ASN A 136 -14.62 -24.77 19.38
CA ASN A 136 -14.15 -26.02 20.01
C ASN A 136 -12.82 -26.58 19.49
N LEU A 137 -12.03 -25.78 18.77
CA LEU A 137 -10.70 -26.17 18.30
C LEU A 137 -9.60 -25.35 19.00
N THR A 138 -8.46 -26.00 19.19
CA THR A 138 -7.22 -25.32 19.58
C THR A 138 -6.67 -24.50 18.41
N TYR A 139 -5.72 -23.61 18.72
CA TYR A 139 -5.00 -22.85 17.70
C TYR A 139 -4.35 -23.76 16.64
N GLU A 140 -3.66 -24.80 17.08
CA GLU A 140 -3.00 -25.76 16.19
C GLU A 140 -4.02 -26.48 15.28
N GLN A 141 -5.12 -26.97 15.85
CA GLN A 141 -6.18 -27.62 15.07
C GLN A 141 -6.84 -26.67 14.08
N THR A 142 -7.03 -25.40 14.45
CA THR A 142 -7.56 -24.37 13.56
C THR A 142 -6.65 -24.18 12.34
N PHE A 143 -5.33 -24.14 12.55
CA PHE A 143 -4.36 -23.99 11.46
C PHE A 143 -4.25 -25.21 10.56
N ILE A 144 -4.33 -26.42 11.12
CA ILE A 144 -4.38 -27.66 10.34
C ILE A 144 -5.61 -27.64 9.43
N ASN A 145 -6.79 -27.33 9.98
CA ASN A 145 -8.03 -27.26 9.22
C ASN A 145 -8.00 -26.15 8.16
N LEU A 146 -7.41 -24.99 8.48
CA LEU A 146 -7.26 -23.89 7.53
C LEU A 146 -6.34 -24.28 6.36
N LYS A 147 -5.25 -25.00 6.64
CA LYS A 147 -4.37 -25.55 5.60
C LYS A 147 -5.11 -26.55 4.72
N GLU A 148 -5.85 -27.48 5.30
CA GLU A 148 -6.66 -28.45 4.54
C GLU A 148 -7.71 -27.75 3.68
N TYR A 149 -8.36 -26.72 4.21
CA TYR A 149 -9.31 -25.89 3.46
C TYR A 149 -8.63 -25.20 2.26
N HIS A 150 -7.48 -24.55 2.47
CA HIS A 150 -6.73 -23.91 1.37
C HIS A 150 -6.33 -24.92 0.29
N LEU A 151 -5.85 -26.10 0.68
CA LEU A 151 -5.51 -27.17 -0.27
C LEU A 151 -6.75 -27.65 -1.04
N LYS A 152 -7.88 -27.87 -0.36
CA LYS A 152 -9.14 -28.32 -0.95
C LYS A 152 -9.73 -27.30 -1.92
N GLN A 153 -9.67 -26.01 -1.57
CA GLN A 153 -10.21 -24.92 -2.37
C GLN A 153 -9.20 -24.37 -3.39
N GLN A 154 -8.00 -24.95 -3.46
CA GLN A 154 -6.91 -24.50 -4.34
C GLN A 154 -6.55 -23.02 -4.14
N ILE A 155 -6.64 -22.53 -2.90
CA ILE A 155 -6.26 -21.16 -2.54
C ILE A 155 -4.74 -21.11 -2.45
N PRO A 156 -4.06 -20.28 -3.25
CA PRO A 156 -2.60 -20.28 -3.35
C PRO A 156 -1.98 -19.50 -2.20
N VAL A 157 -1.88 -20.10 -1.00
CA VAL A 157 -1.27 -19.49 0.20
C VAL A 157 0.16 -20.00 0.38
N GLN A 158 1.11 -19.11 0.69
CA GLN A 158 2.51 -19.45 0.94
C GLN A 158 3.16 -18.43 1.89
N TYR A 159 4.31 -18.79 2.47
CA TYR A 159 5.20 -17.90 3.23
C TYR A 159 6.50 -17.68 2.46
#